data_AF-A0A396Q206-F1
#
_entry.id   AF-A0A396Q206-F1
#
_cell.length_a   1.000
_cell.length_b   1.000
_cell.length_c   1.000
_cell.angle_alpha   90.00
_cell.angle_beta   90.00
_cell.angle_gamma   90.00
#
_symmetry.space_group_name_H-M   'P 1'
#
loop_
_entity.id
_entity.type
_entity.pdbx_description
1 polymer ?
#
loop_
_entity_poly.entity_id
_entity_poly.type
_entity_poly.pdbx_seq_one_letter_code
_entity_poly.pdbx_strand_id
1 'polypeptide(L)'
;MSREKSEKVCITFRLSEEEHEKLKQYSSACGLSAAEFMRQLCRGNAPQPMPQTEFWELLGKLYEVHDAFRKCVPFYPAAAEICKEIEQLVMDLQQRFTMPQPFDMEKYAGKGVV
;
A
#
# COMPACT_ATOMS: atom_id res chain seq x y z
N MET A 1 -6.00 0.50 -34.13
CA MET A 1 -6.41 0.32 -32.72
C MET A 1 -6.75 1.69 -32.15
N SER A 2 -8.03 2.05 -32.19
CA SER A 2 -8.52 3.35 -31.72
C SER A 2 -8.50 3.37 -30.20
N ARG A 3 -7.79 4.33 -29.59
CA ARG A 3 -7.88 4.59 -28.16
C ARG A 3 -9.29 5.08 -27.86
N GLU A 4 -10.12 4.25 -27.22
CA GLU A 4 -11.37 4.70 -26.63
C GLU A 4 -11.03 5.84 -25.66
N LYS A 5 -11.51 7.04 -25.96
CA LYS A 5 -11.45 8.17 -25.02
C LYS A 5 -12.41 7.80 -23.90
N SER A 6 -11.89 7.27 -22.79
CA SER A 6 -12.67 7.07 -21.57
C SER A 6 -13.29 8.42 -21.18
N GLU A 7 -14.60 8.57 -21.38
CA GLU A 7 -15.33 9.76 -21.00
C GLU A 7 -15.19 9.96 -19.50
N LYS A 8 -14.49 11.03 -19.10
CA LYS A 8 -14.28 11.34 -17.69
C LYS A 8 -15.56 11.99 -17.15
N VAL A 9 -16.28 11.27 -16.31
CA VAL A 9 -17.44 11.82 -15.58
C VAL A 9 -16.94 12.59 -14.36
N CYS A 10 -17.48 13.80 -14.16
CA CYS A 10 -17.25 14.57 -12.95
C CYS A 10 -18.33 14.22 -11.92
N ILE A 11 -17.91 13.84 -10.71
CA ILE A 11 -18.80 13.57 -9.59
C ILE A 11 -18.54 14.65 -8.53
N THR A 12 -19.58 15.39 -8.15
CA THR A 12 -19.54 16.40 -7.09
C THR A 12 -20.31 15.91 -5.88
N PHE A 13 -19.70 16.01 -4.70
CA PHE A 13 -20.33 15.71 -3.42
C PHE A 13 -20.19 16.92 -2.50
N ARG A 14 -21.12 17.07 -1.56
CA ARG A 14 -21.04 18.10 -0.50
C ARG A 14 -20.60 17.41 0.78
N LEU A 15 -19.54 17.93 1.40
CA LEU A 15 -19.07 17.48 2.71
C LEU A 15 -19.36 18.58 3.73
N SER A 16 -19.59 18.17 4.97
CA SER A 16 -19.39 19.05 6.12
C SER A 16 -17.90 19.40 6.29
N GLU A 17 -17.61 20.45 7.05
CA GLU A 17 -16.24 20.86 7.33
C GLU A 17 -15.42 19.73 7.99
N GLU A 18 -16.05 18.99 8.91
CA GLU A 18 -15.41 17.87 9.62
C GLU A 18 -15.06 16.71 8.68
N GLU A 19 -15.96 16.34 7.76
CA GLU A 19 -15.71 15.28 6.78
C GLU A 19 -14.61 15.68 5.79
N HIS A 20 -14.60 16.95 5.36
CA HIS A 20 -13.58 17.49 4.46
C HIS A 20 -12.19 17.46 5.10
N GLU A 21 -12.09 17.83 6.37
CA GLU A 21 -10.82 17.82 7.09
C GLU A 21 -10.30 16.39 7.29
N LYS A 22 -11.19 15.44 7.65
CA LYS A 22 -10.82 14.02 7.71
C LYS A 22 -10.33 13.49 6.37
N LEU A 23 -11.00 13.81 5.27
CA LEU A 23 -10.58 13.40 3.92
C LEU A 23 -9.19 13.93 3.57
N LYS A 24 -8.91 15.21 3.89
CA LYS A 24 -7.57 15.78 3.74
C LYS A 24 -6.54 15.08 4.60
N GLN A 25 -6.85 14.84 5.86
CA GLN A 25 -5.94 14.17 6.80
C GLN A 25 -5.58 12.76 6.31
N TYR A 26 -6.57 11.95 5.93
CA TYR A 26 -6.34 10.59 5.44
C TYR A 26 -5.60 10.57 4.11
N SER A 27 -5.99 11.42 3.15
CA SER A 27 -5.30 11.49 1.86
C SER A 27 -3.85 11.93 2.01
N SER A 28 -3.59 12.94 2.85
CA SER A 28 -2.23 13.39 3.20
C SER A 28 -1.41 12.31 3.89
N ALA A 29 -1.99 11.59 4.85
CA ALA A 29 -1.31 10.48 5.53
C ALA A 29 -0.91 9.36 4.56
N CYS A 30 -1.69 9.13 3.49
CA CYS A 30 -1.37 8.17 2.44
C CYS A 30 -0.45 8.76 1.34
N GLY A 31 -0.07 10.05 1.43
CA GLY A 31 0.71 10.77 0.43
C GLY A 31 0.00 10.98 -0.91
N LEU A 32 -1.34 11.00 -0.91
CA LEU A 32 -2.17 11.15 -2.10
C LEU A 32 -2.93 12.48 -2.07
N SER A 33 -3.34 12.97 -3.25
CA SER A 33 -4.39 14.00 -3.31
C SER A 33 -5.73 13.39 -2.90
N ALA A 34 -6.64 14.20 -2.35
CA ALA A 34 -8.00 13.76 -2.02
C ALA A 34 -8.71 13.09 -3.22
N ALA A 35 -8.49 13.60 -4.43
CA ALA A 35 -9.06 13.02 -5.65
C ALA A 35 -8.49 11.63 -5.98
N GLU A 36 -7.18 11.42 -5.85
CA GLU A 36 -6.58 10.09 -6.09
C GLU A 36 -6.94 9.11 -4.98
N PHE A 37 -7.00 9.57 -3.73
CA PHE A 37 -7.49 8.78 -2.60
C PHE A 37 -8.90 8.23 -2.87
N MET A 38 -9.82 9.09 -3.33
CA MET A 38 -11.16 8.67 -3.73
C MET A 38 -11.15 7.71 -4.94
N ARG A 39 -10.31 7.96 -5.95
CA ARG A 39 -10.17 7.06 -7.11
C ARG A 39 -9.71 5.66 -6.70
N GLN A 40 -8.77 5.56 -5.75
CA GLN A 40 -8.32 4.27 -5.22
C GLN A 40 -9.47 3.52 -4.55
N LEU A 41 -10.24 4.21 -3.69
CA LEU A 41 -11.42 3.61 -3.05
C LEU A 41 -12.45 3.13 -4.08
N CYS A 42 -12.72 3.92 -5.13
CA CYS A 42 -13.61 3.50 -6.21
C CYS A 42 -13.07 2.31 -7.02
N ARG A 43 -11.76 2.09 -7.05
CA ARG A 43 -11.13 0.90 -7.66
C ARG A 43 -11.16 -0.33 -6.74
N GLY A 44 -11.68 -0.20 -5.52
CA GLY A 44 -11.64 -1.25 -4.50
C GLY A 44 -10.29 -1.37 -3.79
N ASN A 45 -9.46 -0.31 -3.81
CA ASN A 45 -8.20 -0.26 -3.09
C ASN A 45 -8.32 0.73 -1.93
N ALA A 46 -8.03 0.29 -0.71
CA ALA A 46 -7.86 1.15 0.45
C ALA A 46 -6.38 1.54 0.56
N PRO A 47 -6.00 2.80 0.24
CA PRO A 47 -4.64 3.27 0.45
C PRO A 47 -4.27 3.17 1.93
N GLN A 48 -3.04 2.77 2.21
CA GLN A 48 -2.51 2.78 3.57
C GLN A 48 -1.76 4.09 3.85
N PRO A 49 -1.78 4.57 5.10
CA PRO A 49 -0.88 5.62 5.55
C PRO A 49 0.57 5.25 5.28
N MET A 50 1.40 6.23 4.96
CA MET A 50 2.84 6.02 4.83
C MET A 50 3.39 5.47 6.15
N PRO A 51 4.20 4.39 6.09
CA PRO A 51 4.86 3.89 7.29
C PRO A 51 5.75 4.96 7.92
N GLN A 52 5.91 4.85 9.24
CA GLN A 52 6.81 5.71 9.99
C GLN A 52 8.27 5.44 9.59
N THR A 53 9.16 6.39 9.91
CA THR A 53 10.59 6.29 9.59
C THR A 53 11.22 5.02 10.17
N GLU A 54 10.82 4.60 11.38
CA GLU A 54 11.33 3.39 12.04
C GLU A 54 11.11 2.12 11.20
N PHE A 55 10.04 2.05 10.41
CA PHE A 55 9.79 0.92 9.52
C PHE A 55 10.86 0.80 8.43
N TRP A 56 11.26 1.94 7.84
CA TRP A 56 12.27 1.97 6.79
C TRP A 56 13.66 1.67 7.35
N GLU A 57 13.96 2.14 8.56
CA GLU A 57 15.19 1.78 9.28
C GLU A 57 15.26 0.27 9.56
N LEU A 58 14.16 -0.33 10.00
CA LEU A 58 14.05 -1.78 10.19
C LEU A 58 14.31 -2.56 8.90
N LEU A 59 13.70 -2.14 7.78
CA LEU A 59 13.95 -2.75 6.47
C LEU A 59 15.42 -2.64 6.06
N GLY A 60 16.05 -1.48 6.31
CA GLY A 60 17.48 -1.28 6.08
C GLY A 60 18.33 -2.28 6.85
N LYS A 61 18.00 -2.54 8.13
CA LYS A 61 18.68 -3.54 8.94
C LYS A 61 18.50 -4.97 8.44
N LEU A 62 17.32 -5.33 7.92
CA LEU A 62 17.11 -6.63 7.29
C LEU A 62 18.01 -6.81 6.05
N TYR A 63 18.19 -5.77 5.24
CA TYR A 63 19.12 -5.82 4.10
C TYR A 63 20.59 -5.92 4.53
N GLU A 64 21.00 -5.24 5.61
CA GLU A 64 22.36 -5.40 6.15
C GLU A 64 22.63 -6.86 6.58
N VAL A 65 21.64 -7.51 7.21
CA VAL A 65 21.71 -8.93 7.59
C VAL A 65 21.76 -9.83 6.35
N HIS A 66 20.92 -9.57 5.35
CA HIS A 66 20.96 -10.28 4.07
C HIS A 66 22.33 -10.20 3.41
N ASP A 67 22.92 -9.01 3.34
CA ASP A 67 24.24 -8.78 2.75
C ASP A 67 25.35 -9.55 3.51
N ALA A 68 25.23 -9.66 4.84
CA ALA A 68 26.14 -10.45 5.65
C ALA A 68 26.03 -11.95 5.31
N PHE A 69 24.81 -12.51 5.24
CA PHE A 69 24.60 -13.91 4.85
C PHE A 69 25.04 -14.20 3.41
N ARG A 70 24.84 -13.23 2.51
CA ARG A 70 25.28 -13.36 1.11
C ARG A 70 26.79 -13.55 1.00
N LYS A 71 27.58 -12.91 1.85
CA LYS A 71 29.04 -13.09 1.92
C LYS A 71 29.45 -14.48 2.45
N CYS A 72 28.57 -15.17 3.16
CA CYS A 72 28.82 -16.53 3.66
C CYS A 72 28.63 -17.60 2.58
N VAL A 73 27.87 -17.32 1.51
CA VAL A 73 27.51 -18.30 0.46
C VAL A 73 28.72 -19.07 -0.12
N PRO A 74 29.88 -18.44 -0.42
CA PRO A 74 31.04 -19.18 -0.93
C PRO A 74 31.61 -20.22 0.04
N PHE A 75 31.42 -20.03 1.35
CA PHE A 75 31.93 -20.91 2.41
C PHE A 75 30.86 -21.88 2.90
N TYR A 76 29.59 -21.48 2.83
CA TYR A 76 28.44 -22.25 3.26
C TYR A 76 27.27 -22.02 2.29
N PRO A 77 27.16 -22.83 1.22
CA PRO A 77 26.17 -22.60 0.16
C PRO A 77 24.72 -22.56 0.64
N ALA A 78 24.39 -23.26 1.74
CA ALA A 78 23.05 -23.24 2.34
C ALA A 78 22.66 -21.85 2.91
N ALA A 79 23.61 -20.93 3.10
CA ALA A 79 23.29 -19.53 3.41
C ALA A 79 22.45 -18.85 2.32
N ALA A 80 22.47 -19.36 1.08
CA ALA A 80 21.64 -18.82 0.01
C ALA A 80 20.14 -18.97 0.27
N GLU A 81 19.71 -20.02 0.98
CA GLU A 81 18.30 -20.18 1.37
C GLU A 81 17.92 -19.16 2.43
N ILE A 82 18.81 -18.86 3.38
CA ILE A 82 18.60 -17.80 4.39
C ILE A 82 18.43 -16.44 3.71
N CYS A 83 19.24 -16.14 2.67
CA CYS A 83 19.06 -14.92 1.88
C CYS A 83 17.64 -14.84 1.26
N LYS A 84 17.13 -15.92 0.69
CA LYS A 84 15.77 -15.96 0.12
C LYS A 84 14.69 -15.76 1.18
N GLU A 85 14.85 -16.35 2.36
CA GLU A 85 13.91 -16.18 3.46
C GLU A 85 13.85 -14.71 3.93
N ILE A 86 15.00 -14.04 4.01
CA ILE A 86 15.06 -12.60 4.34
C ILE A 86 14.40 -11.76 3.24
N GLU A 87 14.66 -12.05 1.96
CA GLU A 87 14.01 -11.37 0.84
C GLU A 87 12.48 -11.53 0.92
N GLN A 88 11.99 -12.75 1.15
CA GLN A 88 10.56 -13.01 1.30
C GLN A 88 9.96 -12.24 2.48
N LEU A 89 10.63 -12.23 3.63
CA LEU A 89 10.19 -11.47 4.79
C LEU A 89 10.08 -9.97 4.48
N VAL A 90 11.07 -9.40 3.78
CA VAL A 90 11.03 -7.98 3.36
C VAL A 90 9.86 -7.72 2.43
N MET A 91 9.62 -8.60 1.45
CA MET A 91 8.47 -8.48 0.54
C MET A 91 7.14 -8.52 1.31
N ASP A 92 6.99 -9.46 2.24
CA ASP A 92 5.77 -9.60 3.05
C ASP A 92 5.52 -8.35 3.91
N LEU A 93 6.57 -7.79 4.52
CA LEU A 93 6.49 -6.55 5.29
C LEU A 93 6.08 -5.37 4.39
N GLN A 94 6.70 -5.22 3.22
CA GLN A 94 6.35 -4.15 2.29
C GLN A 94 4.90 -4.29 1.80
N GLN A 95 4.46 -5.50 1.43
CA GLN A 95 3.08 -5.76 1.02
C GLN A 95 2.09 -5.39 2.13
N ARG A 96 2.41 -5.72 3.38
CA ARG A 96 1.50 -5.48 4.50
C ARG A 96 1.36 -4.00 4.86
N PHE A 97 2.45 -3.24 4.80
CA PHE A 97 2.52 -1.88 5.35
C PHE A 97 2.56 -0.76 4.30
N THR A 98 2.92 -1.06 3.04
CA THR A 98 3.04 -0.02 2.01
C THR A 98 2.03 -0.16 0.87
N MET A 99 1.51 -1.37 0.63
CA MET A 99 0.58 -1.60 -0.47
C MET A 99 -0.86 -1.28 -0.06
N PRO A 100 -1.67 -0.69 -0.97
CA PRO A 100 -3.10 -0.58 -0.77
C PRO A 100 -3.73 -1.95 -0.53
N GLN A 101 -4.64 -2.04 0.42
CA GLN A 101 -5.33 -3.29 0.74
C GLN A 101 -6.63 -3.38 -0.06
N PRO A 102 -7.09 -4.58 -0.44
CA PRO A 102 -8.40 -4.76 -1.02
C PRO A 102 -9.48 -4.20 -0.09
N PHE A 103 -10.24 -3.24 -0.58
CA PHE A 103 -11.40 -2.67 0.08
C PHE A 103 -12.64 -3.44 -0.37
N ASP A 104 -13.01 -4.44 0.41
CA ASP A 104 -14.14 -5.31 0.09
C ASP A 104 -15.48 -4.58 0.32
N MET A 105 -16.03 -4.06 -0.78
CA MET A 105 -17.36 -3.44 -0.82
C MET A 105 -18.50 -4.47 -0.70
N GLU A 106 -18.27 -5.75 -1.01
CA GLU A 106 -19.29 -6.79 -0.97
C GLU A 106 -19.72 -7.09 0.48
N LYS A 107 -18.82 -6.91 1.45
CA LYS A 107 -19.14 -6.96 2.89
C LYS A 107 -20.19 -5.94 3.33
N TYR A 108 -20.35 -4.84 2.59
CA TYR A 108 -21.27 -3.75 2.91
C TYR A 108 -22.47 -3.67 1.96
N ALA A 109 -22.37 -4.27 0.77
CA ALA A 109 -23.44 -4.31 -0.23
C ALA A 109 -24.69 -5.10 0.25
N GLY A 110 -24.59 -5.89 1.32
CA GLY A 110 -25.68 -6.69 1.89
C GLY A 110 -26.70 -5.97 2.80
N LYS A 111 -26.64 -4.64 2.96
CA LYS A 111 -27.60 -3.89 3.82
C LYS A 111 -28.19 -2.64 3.16
N GLY A 112 -28.35 -2.64 1.83
CA GLY A 112 -29.15 -1.63 1.14
C GLY A 112 -30.57 -2.14 0.90
N VAL A 113 -31.48 -1.97 1.85
CA VAL A 113 -32.91 -1.91 1.51
C VAL A 113 -33.11 -0.53 0.88
N VAL A 114 -33.37 -0.52 -0.44
CA VAL A 114 -33.85 0.66 -1.17
C VAL A 114 -35.30 0.92 -0.79
#